data_AF-A0A226DFC3-F1
#
_entry.id   AF-A0A226DFC3-F1
#
_cell.length_a   1.000
_cell.length_b   1.000
_cell.length_c   1.000
_cell.angle_alpha   90.00
_cell.angle_beta   90.00
_cell.angle_gamma   90.00
#
_symmetry.space_group_name_H-M   'P 1'
#
loop_
_entity.id
_entity.type
_entity.pdbx_description
1 polymer ?
#
loop_
_entity_poly.entity_id
_entity_poly.type
_entity_poly.pdbx_seq_one_letter_code
_entity_poly.pdbx_strand_id
1 'polypeptide(L)'
;MAHNFIFRFVAINAEGLIDHKNVPLVNKIAQIHAIQTAKNFNVLVLTETHHGPRFGRKETTALLKLLPTWNRHDLPCNCKGFAGSATHGVVILAEPGIGFVPGNLHIDPLGEDDHRQVAATLTKDGYTCHLVGCHLQSGMHGPGDAKGAFKVLQLNALATHFGPPDLFGPKDIWIAMGDFNVHRNDPMFGQIQKRLGDIGMRVESDLQLGVENAGSVTHPWTHLGKAGQSSNMLDHAVVRVPVGLECRVDLAANPPIQSDHLQYLVVTVGATKDVTPRSRCNVWHRPYSCVKCGRGFEKNVSHTSGNCPCDNIPELVATIRSVTAVQHRDGPSMSKYAVASRNGRAAKSVRASQGLPPLPSGRQPKGDSPTGTSIRRRELRKAASVRAAAGLPPQPRGGGYRSVLSMTPRAIYKRESRAKAAKQAK
;
A
#
# COMPACT_ATOMS: atom_id res chain seq x y z
N MET A 1 24.71 -23.08 6.17
CA MET A 1 23.60 -24.04 6.39
C MET A 1 22.84 -24.15 5.09
N ALA A 2 22.60 -25.36 4.59
CA ALA A 2 21.77 -25.52 3.39
C ALA A 2 20.37 -24.96 3.68
N HIS A 3 19.81 -24.19 2.76
CA HIS A 3 18.46 -23.65 2.91
C HIS A 3 17.45 -24.75 2.57
N ASN A 4 16.56 -25.08 3.50
CA ASN A 4 15.46 -26.02 3.28
C ASN A 4 14.30 -25.40 2.48
N PHE A 5 14.56 -24.38 1.67
CA PHE A 5 13.55 -23.70 0.86
C PHE A 5 14.16 -23.19 -0.43
N ILE A 6 13.32 -23.15 -1.47
CA ILE A 6 13.70 -22.56 -2.76
C ILE A 6 13.63 -21.04 -2.58
N PHE A 7 12.43 -20.53 -2.29
CA PHE A 7 12.21 -19.11 -2.06
C PHE A 7 11.64 -18.85 -0.68
N ARG A 8 12.12 -17.79 -0.03
CA ARG A 8 11.50 -17.20 1.15
C ARG A 8 11.37 -15.72 0.89
N PHE A 9 10.12 -15.30 0.71
CA PHE A 9 9.73 -13.92 0.45
C PHE A 9 9.34 -13.25 1.76
N VAL A 10 9.62 -11.96 1.85
CA VAL A 10 9.04 -11.07 2.86
C VAL A 10 8.39 -9.90 2.15
N ALA A 11 7.14 -9.57 2.50
CA ALA A 11 6.45 -8.36 2.04
C ALA A 11 6.24 -7.40 3.19
N ILE A 12 6.64 -6.14 2.98
CA ILE A 12 6.58 -5.06 3.96
C ILE A 12 5.97 -3.83 3.29
N ASN A 13 4.89 -3.29 3.85
CA ASN A 13 4.54 -1.90 3.59
C ASN A 13 5.47 -1.01 4.39
N ALA A 14 6.32 -0.26 3.69
CA ALA A 14 7.37 0.51 4.29
C ALA A 14 6.90 1.86 4.84
N GLU A 15 5.75 2.40 4.41
CA GLU A 15 5.30 3.78 4.69
C GLU A 15 6.44 4.80 4.42
N GLY A 16 7.19 4.59 3.33
CA GLY A 16 8.47 5.22 3.04
C GLY A 16 9.62 4.74 3.92
N LEU A 17 10.80 4.52 3.36
CA LEU A 17 12.02 4.23 4.11
C LEU A 17 12.50 5.44 4.92
N ILE A 18 12.15 6.65 4.47
CA ILE A 18 12.41 7.89 5.18
C ILE A 18 11.12 8.40 5.82
N ASP A 19 11.11 8.43 7.14
CA ASP A 19 10.00 9.00 7.89
C ASP A 19 9.89 10.51 7.65
N HIS A 20 8.68 10.95 7.32
CA HIS A 20 8.30 12.36 7.20
C HIS A 20 8.22 13.07 8.57
N LYS A 21 8.24 12.31 9.68
CA LYS A 21 8.14 12.78 11.08
C LYS A 21 9.49 12.95 11.79
N ASN A 22 10.59 13.10 11.05
CA ASN A 22 11.96 13.28 11.58
C ASN A 22 12.55 12.06 12.34
N VAL A 23 12.05 10.85 12.13
CA VAL A 23 12.78 9.67 12.62
C VAL A 23 13.99 9.41 11.71
N PRO A 24 15.20 9.17 12.26
CA PRO A 24 16.39 8.94 11.45
C PRO A 24 16.20 7.76 10.48
N LEU A 25 16.48 8.00 9.19
CA LEU A 25 16.51 7.02 8.10
C LEU A 25 17.25 5.71 8.45
N VAL A 26 18.25 5.81 9.32
CA VAL A 26 19.10 4.70 9.78
C VAL A 26 18.28 3.58 10.42
N ASN A 27 17.10 3.87 10.96
CA ASN A 27 16.32 2.90 11.74
C ASN A 27 15.62 1.85 10.86
N LYS A 28 14.94 2.22 9.76
CA LYS A 28 14.20 1.24 8.94
C LYS A 28 15.12 0.30 8.16
N ILE A 29 16.25 0.80 7.63
CA ILE A 29 17.25 -0.04 6.97
C ILE A 29 17.80 -1.09 7.95
N ALA A 30 18.20 -0.65 9.16
CA ALA A 30 18.68 -1.57 10.20
C ALA A 30 17.62 -2.59 10.62
N GLN A 31 16.35 -2.17 10.72
CA GLN A 31 15.23 -3.08 10.99
C GLN A 31 15.06 -4.12 9.88
N ILE A 32 15.10 -3.73 8.60
CA ILE A 32 14.98 -4.67 7.49
C ILE A 32 16.16 -5.65 7.47
N HIS A 33 17.39 -5.19 7.75
CA HIS A 33 18.55 -6.10 7.92
C HIS A 33 18.34 -7.09 9.08
N ALA A 34 17.82 -6.63 10.21
CA ALA A 34 17.50 -7.51 11.33
C ALA A 34 16.43 -8.54 10.94
N ILE A 35 15.38 -8.13 10.21
CA ILE A 35 14.36 -9.05 9.67
C ILE A 35 14.99 -10.04 8.70
N GLN A 36 15.88 -9.60 7.81
CA GLN A 36 16.59 -10.47 6.88
C GLN A 36 17.41 -11.52 7.62
N THR A 37 18.15 -11.13 8.66
CA THR A 37 18.92 -12.06 9.50
C THR A 37 17.99 -13.04 10.24
N ALA A 38 16.92 -12.53 10.87
CA ALA A 38 16.05 -13.34 11.71
C ALA A 38 15.13 -14.28 10.93
N LYS A 39 14.67 -13.88 9.74
CA LYS A 39 13.79 -14.66 8.88
C LYS A 39 14.55 -15.43 7.80
N ASN A 40 15.80 -15.07 7.55
CA ASN A 40 16.66 -15.65 6.52
C ASN A 40 15.92 -15.71 5.18
N PHE A 41 15.31 -14.58 4.78
CA PHE A 41 14.60 -14.47 3.51
C PHE A 41 15.59 -14.13 2.40
N ASN A 42 15.27 -14.53 1.16
CA ASN A 42 16.11 -14.29 -0.02
C ASN A 42 15.43 -13.44 -1.10
N VAL A 43 14.16 -13.07 -0.89
CA VAL A 43 13.41 -12.11 -1.71
C VAL A 43 12.64 -11.16 -0.81
N LEU A 44 12.65 -9.87 -1.13
CA LEU A 44 11.96 -8.81 -0.40
C LEU A 44 11.05 -8.03 -1.35
N VAL A 45 9.81 -7.82 -0.95
CA VAL A 45 8.85 -6.92 -1.59
C VAL A 45 8.58 -5.76 -0.65
N LEU A 46 8.87 -4.54 -1.10
CA LEU A 46 8.54 -3.31 -0.38
C LEU A 46 7.42 -2.58 -1.10
N THR A 47 6.36 -2.23 -0.39
CA THR A 47 5.34 -1.29 -0.87
C THR A 47 5.50 0.07 -0.19
N GLU A 48 4.91 1.10 -0.78
CA GLU A 48 5.00 2.49 -0.31
C GLU A 48 6.42 3.05 -0.19
N THR A 49 7.32 2.70 -1.11
CA THR A 49 8.59 3.42 -1.22
C THR A 49 8.34 4.83 -1.78
N HIS A 50 9.01 5.85 -1.24
CA HIS A 50 8.77 7.24 -1.65
C HIS A 50 9.68 7.68 -2.81
N HIS A 51 9.07 8.05 -3.93
CA HIS A 51 9.72 8.61 -5.10
C HIS A 51 9.37 10.10 -5.26
N GLY A 52 10.16 10.82 -6.07
CA GLY A 52 9.90 12.23 -6.39
C GLY A 52 10.94 13.22 -5.83
N PRO A 53 10.85 14.51 -6.20
CA PRO A 53 11.93 15.47 -5.97
C PRO A 53 12.17 15.80 -4.49
N ARG A 54 11.14 15.71 -3.64
CA ARG A 54 11.23 16.07 -2.23
C ARG A 54 11.88 14.98 -1.37
N PHE A 55 11.61 13.71 -1.68
CA PHE A 55 12.03 12.57 -0.88
C PHE A 55 12.82 11.51 -1.68
N GLY A 56 12.51 11.36 -2.97
CA GLY A 56 13.03 10.31 -3.84
C GLY A 56 14.54 10.26 -3.93
N ARG A 57 15.28 11.38 -3.94
CA ARG A 57 16.76 11.29 -3.93
C ARG A 57 17.30 10.58 -2.68
N LYS A 58 16.74 10.90 -1.52
CA LYS A 58 17.16 10.29 -0.26
C LYS A 58 16.65 8.84 -0.18
N GLU A 59 15.43 8.58 -0.63
CA GLU A 59 14.83 7.23 -0.63
C GLU A 59 15.59 6.30 -1.59
N THR A 60 15.86 6.73 -2.82
CA THR A 60 16.67 5.97 -3.78
C THR A 60 18.07 5.70 -3.20
N THR A 61 18.67 6.68 -2.51
CA THR A 61 19.94 6.46 -1.80
C THR A 61 19.79 5.44 -0.67
N ALA A 62 18.68 5.46 0.07
CA ALA A 62 18.36 4.49 1.11
C ALA A 62 18.18 3.07 0.53
N LEU A 63 17.44 2.94 -0.56
CA LEU A 63 17.24 1.71 -1.33
C LEU A 63 18.55 1.16 -1.91
N LEU A 64 19.50 2.02 -2.30
CA LEU A 64 20.83 1.60 -2.73
C LEU A 64 21.69 1.08 -1.59
N LYS A 65 21.45 1.55 -0.36
CA LYS A 65 22.14 1.07 0.85
C LYS A 65 21.48 -0.15 1.45
N LEU A 66 20.19 -0.34 1.20
CA LEU A 66 19.43 -1.49 1.64
C LEU A 66 19.84 -2.71 0.82
N LEU A 67 20.51 -3.68 1.45
CA LEU A 67 20.94 -4.92 0.81
C LEU A 67 21.72 -4.65 -0.50
N PRO A 68 22.87 -3.96 -0.45
CA PRO A 68 23.48 -3.29 -1.59
C PRO A 68 23.95 -4.23 -2.72
N THR A 69 24.11 -5.53 -2.42
CA THR A 69 24.50 -6.55 -3.40
C THR A 69 23.31 -7.23 -4.06
N TRP A 70 22.09 -7.02 -3.57
CA TRP A 70 20.90 -7.69 -4.07
C TRP A 70 20.47 -7.11 -5.42
N ASN A 71 19.96 -8.00 -6.28
CA ASN A 71 19.25 -7.60 -7.48
C ASN A 71 18.03 -6.76 -7.09
N ARG A 72 17.71 -5.73 -7.86
CA ARG A 72 16.63 -4.80 -7.54
C ARG A 72 15.84 -4.40 -8.77
N HIS A 73 14.52 -4.38 -8.61
CA HIS A 73 13.61 -3.73 -9.53
C HIS A 73 12.72 -2.77 -8.76
N ASP A 74 12.75 -1.50 -9.15
CA ASP A 74 12.09 -0.40 -8.47
C ASP A 74 11.16 0.30 -9.46
N LEU A 75 9.85 0.32 -9.14
CA LEU A 75 8.84 0.93 -9.97
C LEU A 75 8.09 2.03 -9.22
N PRO A 76 8.36 3.31 -9.52
CA PRO A 76 7.59 4.42 -8.96
C PRO A 76 6.15 4.42 -9.52
N CYS A 77 5.17 4.55 -8.62
CA CYS A 77 3.76 4.90 -8.86
C CYS A 77 3.65 6.36 -9.31
N ASN A 78 2.64 6.76 -10.08
CA ASN A 78 2.34 8.21 -10.25
C ASN A 78 1.23 8.71 -9.31
N CYS A 79 0.66 7.83 -8.48
CA CYS A 79 -0.30 8.20 -7.46
C CYS A 79 0.24 9.35 -6.61
N LYS A 80 -0.52 10.46 -6.56
CA LYS A 80 -0.16 11.61 -5.75
C LYS A 80 -0.43 11.23 -4.29
N GLY A 81 0.63 11.06 -3.49
CA GLY A 81 0.49 10.89 -2.05
C GLY A 81 -0.24 12.08 -1.39
N PHE A 82 -0.59 11.95 -0.11
CA PHE A 82 -1.41 12.90 0.66
C PHE A 82 -0.94 14.38 0.62
N ALA A 83 0.29 14.64 0.17
CA ALA A 83 0.90 15.98 0.06
C ALA A 83 1.27 16.39 -1.39
N GLY A 84 0.72 15.73 -2.41
CA GLY A 84 0.82 16.14 -3.83
C GLY A 84 2.24 16.21 -4.42
N SER A 85 3.26 15.70 -3.72
CA SER A 85 4.68 15.88 -4.08
C SER A 85 5.55 14.64 -3.95
N ALA A 86 5.04 13.58 -3.33
CA ALA A 86 5.68 12.27 -3.26
C ALA A 86 4.86 11.29 -4.09
N THR A 87 5.52 10.59 -4.99
CA THR A 87 4.99 9.41 -5.65
C THR A 87 5.30 8.21 -4.78
N HIS A 88 4.38 7.26 -4.61
CA HIS A 88 4.71 5.99 -3.93
C HIS A 88 5.37 5.03 -4.94
N GLY A 89 5.69 3.81 -4.54
CA GLY A 89 6.29 2.82 -5.43
C GLY A 89 6.27 1.44 -4.81
N VAL A 90 6.72 0.48 -5.62
CA VAL A 90 6.90 -0.90 -5.19
C VAL A 90 8.27 -1.37 -5.65
N VAL A 91 8.99 -2.05 -4.77
CA VAL A 91 10.35 -2.56 -5.02
C VAL A 91 10.41 -4.05 -4.77
N ILE A 92 11.02 -4.80 -5.70
CA ILE A 92 11.45 -6.18 -5.47
C ILE A 92 12.97 -6.18 -5.34
N LEU A 93 13.47 -6.81 -4.28
CA LEU A 93 14.88 -7.15 -4.13
C LEU A 93 15.04 -8.67 -4.05
N ALA A 94 16.11 -9.21 -4.65
CA ALA A 94 16.44 -10.64 -4.56
C ALA A 94 17.94 -10.84 -4.34
N GLU A 95 18.30 -11.87 -3.56
CA GLU A 95 19.71 -12.21 -3.33
C GLU A 95 20.50 -12.40 -4.63
N PRO A 96 21.82 -12.10 -4.65
CA PRO A 96 22.65 -12.19 -5.86
C PRO A 96 22.63 -13.58 -6.55
N GLY A 97 22.44 -14.65 -5.76
CA GLY A 97 22.38 -16.02 -6.27
C GLY A 97 21.06 -16.41 -6.94
N ILE A 98 20.06 -15.52 -6.95
CA ILE A 98 18.78 -15.71 -7.62
C ILE A 98 18.87 -15.06 -8.99
N GLY A 99 18.63 -15.84 -10.06
CA GLY A 99 18.48 -15.26 -11.39
C GLY A 99 17.30 -14.30 -11.40
N PHE A 100 17.49 -13.09 -11.93
CA PHE A 100 16.55 -11.98 -11.73
C PHE A 100 16.33 -11.24 -13.05
N VAL A 101 15.10 -11.32 -13.58
CA VAL A 101 14.69 -10.58 -14.77
C VAL A 101 13.59 -9.58 -14.37
N PRO A 102 13.86 -8.27 -14.35
CA PRO A 102 12.86 -7.27 -14.01
C PRO A 102 11.74 -7.22 -15.05
N GLY A 103 10.52 -7.01 -14.59
CA GLY A 103 9.33 -6.84 -15.42
C GLY A 103 8.41 -5.77 -14.85
N ASN A 104 7.55 -5.20 -15.69
CA ASN A 104 6.56 -4.24 -15.23
C ASN A 104 5.16 -4.75 -15.57
N LEU A 105 4.24 -4.61 -14.62
CA LEU A 105 2.84 -4.78 -14.92
C LEU A 105 2.31 -3.46 -15.46
N HIS A 106 1.96 -3.42 -16.75
CA HIS A 106 1.21 -2.29 -17.27
C HIS A 106 -0.26 -2.44 -16.86
N ILE A 107 -0.76 -1.45 -16.15
CA ILE A 107 -2.19 -1.29 -15.89
C ILE A 107 -2.62 -0.11 -16.72
N ASP A 108 -3.58 -0.33 -17.63
CA ASP A 108 -4.14 0.76 -18.42
C ASP A 108 -4.64 1.86 -17.46
N PRO A 109 -4.11 3.10 -17.54
CA PRO A 109 -4.50 4.15 -16.62
C PRO A 109 -5.97 4.51 -16.85
N LEU A 110 -6.78 4.53 -15.79
CA LEU A 110 -8.12 5.13 -15.82
C LEU A 110 -8.15 6.60 -15.37
N GLY A 111 -6.99 7.19 -15.05
CA GLY A 111 -6.87 8.56 -14.55
C GLY A 111 -5.42 8.94 -14.20
N GLU A 112 -5.25 10.06 -13.48
CA GLU A 112 -3.92 10.55 -13.05
C GLU A 112 -3.26 9.70 -11.95
N ASP A 113 -4.04 8.93 -11.18
CA ASP A 113 -3.55 8.07 -10.11
C ASP A 113 -3.19 6.68 -10.65
N ASP A 114 -1.94 6.54 -11.06
CA ASP A 114 -1.38 5.31 -11.63
C ASP A 114 -0.72 4.45 -10.53
N HIS A 115 -1.50 3.55 -9.92
CA HIS A 115 -1.02 2.52 -8.99
C HIS A 115 -0.36 1.36 -9.72
N ARG A 116 0.93 1.53 -10.03
CA ARG A 116 1.76 0.52 -10.69
C ARG A 116 2.09 -0.65 -9.78
N GLN A 117 2.25 -1.81 -10.41
CA GLN A 117 2.75 -3.02 -9.76
C GLN A 117 4.05 -3.45 -10.41
N VAL A 118 4.98 -3.90 -9.58
CA VAL A 118 6.31 -4.31 -10.01
C VAL A 118 6.31 -5.82 -10.22
N ALA A 119 6.91 -6.31 -11.30
CA ALA A 119 6.99 -7.73 -11.59
C ALA A 119 8.45 -8.19 -11.70
N ALA A 120 8.73 -9.45 -11.43
CA ALA A 120 10.03 -10.04 -11.68
C ALA A 120 9.87 -11.52 -12.02
N THR A 121 10.69 -12.01 -12.93
CA THR A 121 10.90 -13.45 -13.09
C THR A 121 12.17 -13.83 -12.34
N LEU A 122 12.02 -14.73 -11.38
CA LEU A 122 13.10 -15.21 -10.51
C LEU A 122 13.41 -16.66 -10.83
N THR A 123 14.68 -17.05 -10.86
CA THR A 123 15.05 -18.46 -11.08
C THR A 123 15.99 -18.94 -9.99
N LYS A 124 15.66 -20.07 -9.36
CA LYS A 124 16.51 -20.72 -8.34
C LYS A 124 16.21 -22.22 -8.28
N ASP A 125 17.26 -23.02 -8.11
CA ASP A 125 17.19 -24.49 -7.97
C ASP A 125 16.38 -25.19 -9.09
N GLY A 126 16.44 -24.64 -10.30
CA GLY A 126 15.72 -25.12 -11.48
C GLY A 126 14.24 -24.72 -11.55
N TYR A 127 13.72 -23.97 -10.58
CA TYR A 127 12.36 -23.42 -10.59
C TYR A 127 12.33 -21.98 -11.08
N THR A 128 11.22 -21.61 -11.71
CA THR A 128 10.92 -20.25 -12.19
C THR A 128 9.78 -19.68 -11.36
N CYS A 129 9.99 -18.54 -10.72
CA CYS A 129 8.97 -17.82 -9.98
C CYS A 129 8.60 -16.52 -10.71
N HIS A 130 7.35 -16.41 -11.13
CA HIS A 130 6.75 -15.15 -11.58
C HIS A 130 6.21 -14.44 -10.33
N LEU A 131 6.86 -13.33 -9.96
CA LEU A 131 6.53 -12.55 -8.77
C LEU A 131 5.93 -11.20 -9.17
N VAL A 132 4.81 -10.82 -8.57
CA VAL A 132 4.25 -9.46 -8.64
C VAL A 132 4.15 -8.85 -7.24
N GLY A 133 4.86 -7.74 -7.04
CA GLY A 133 4.72 -6.88 -5.87
C GLY A 133 3.51 -5.96 -6.02
N CYS A 134 2.54 -6.10 -5.12
CA CYS A 134 1.24 -5.45 -5.24
C CYS A 134 1.09 -4.27 -4.27
N HIS A 135 0.63 -3.13 -4.78
CA HIS A 135 0.10 -2.04 -3.96
C HIS A 135 -1.19 -1.51 -4.60
N LEU A 136 -2.33 -2.13 -4.27
CA LEU A 136 -3.61 -1.78 -4.90
C LEU A 136 -4.14 -0.44 -4.38
N GLN A 137 -5.05 0.16 -5.14
CA GLN A 137 -5.71 1.42 -4.79
C GLN A 137 -6.24 1.40 -3.35
N SER A 138 -5.95 2.44 -2.56
CA SER A 138 -6.39 2.52 -1.17
C SER A 138 -7.89 2.86 -1.01
N GLY A 139 -8.44 2.50 0.16
CA GLY A 139 -9.80 2.83 0.62
C GLY A 139 -10.79 1.66 0.55
N MET A 140 -11.81 1.68 1.42
CA MET A 140 -12.87 0.66 1.50
C MET A 140 -13.94 0.93 0.45
N HIS A 141 -13.60 0.61 -0.78
CA HIS A 141 -14.36 0.92 -1.96
C HIS A 141 -14.80 -0.37 -2.63
N GLY A 142 -16.12 -0.58 -2.66
CA GLY A 142 -16.70 -1.74 -3.30
C GLY A 142 -16.64 -1.63 -4.83
N PRO A 143 -16.85 -2.73 -5.57
CA PRO A 143 -16.77 -2.74 -7.04
C PRO A 143 -17.67 -1.72 -7.75
N GLY A 144 -18.66 -1.14 -7.06
CA GLY A 144 -19.64 -0.20 -7.61
C GLY A 144 -19.20 1.27 -7.61
N ASP A 145 -18.00 1.60 -7.11
CA ASP A 145 -17.46 2.97 -7.15
C ASP A 145 -16.16 3.06 -7.96
N ALA A 146 -15.72 4.30 -8.25
CA ALA A 146 -14.55 4.54 -9.09
C ALA A 146 -13.28 3.85 -8.56
N LYS A 147 -13.01 3.93 -7.26
CA LYS A 147 -11.81 3.33 -6.65
C LYS A 147 -11.89 1.81 -6.59
N GLY A 148 -13.07 1.25 -6.39
CA GLY A 148 -13.30 -0.18 -6.52
C GLY A 148 -13.07 -0.68 -7.94
N ALA A 149 -13.51 0.07 -8.95
CA ALA A 149 -13.24 -0.25 -10.36
C ALA A 149 -11.73 -0.21 -10.70
N PHE A 150 -10.98 0.76 -10.15
CA PHE A 150 -9.51 0.78 -10.23
C PHE A 150 -8.92 -0.52 -9.67
N LYS A 151 -9.30 -0.94 -8.46
CA LYS A 151 -8.84 -2.23 -7.89
C LYS A 151 -9.16 -3.41 -8.81
N VAL A 152 -10.36 -3.47 -9.38
CA VAL A 152 -10.75 -4.54 -10.30
C VAL A 152 -9.85 -4.56 -11.54
N LEU A 153 -9.52 -3.41 -12.12
CA LEU A 153 -8.59 -3.36 -13.25
C LEU A 153 -7.19 -3.80 -12.88
N GLN A 154 -6.70 -3.39 -11.70
CA GLN A 154 -5.42 -3.85 -11.20
C GLN A 154 -5.39 -5.37 -11.00
N LEU A 155 -6.48 -5.96 -10.48
CA LEU A 155 -6.64 -7.42 -10.34
C LEU A 155 -6.72 -8.13 -11.70
N ASN A 156 -7.37 -7.53 -12.69
CA ASN A 156 -7.41 -8.09 -14.04
C ASN A 156 -6.02 -8.06 -14.68
N ALA A 157 -5.27 -6.97 -14.52
CA ALA A 157 -3.90 -6.89 -15.02
C ALA A 157 -3.01 -7.97 -14.37
N LEU A 158 -3.15 -8.16 -13.05
CA LEU A 158 -2.51 -9.27 -12.32
C LEU A 158 -2.82 -10.63 -12.96
N ALA A 159 -4.10 -10.95 -13.15
CA ALA A 159 -4.51 -12.23 -13.73
C ALA A 159 -3.97 -12.40 -15.16
N THR A 160 -4.04 -11.35 -15.99
CA THR A 160 -3.50 -11.36 -17.35
C THR A 160 -1.99 -11.59 -17.39
N HIS A 161 -1.24 -11.06 -16.42
CA HIS A 161 0.21 -11.22 -16.37
C HIS A 161 0.66 -12.65 -16.08
N PHE A 162 -0.03 -13.34 -15.18
CA PHE A 162 0.23 -14.77 -14.95
C PHE A 162 -0.27 -15.63 -16.12
N GLY A 163 -1.31 -15.16 -16.82
CA GLY A 163 -1.86 -15.85 -17.97
C GLY A 163 -2.82 -16.99 -17.59
N PRO A 164 -3.32 -17.74 -18.57
CA PRO A 164 -4.27 -18.82 -18.34
C PRO A 164 -3.61 -20.03 -17.66
N PRO A 165 -4.39 -20.90 -16.98
CA PRO A 165 -3.86 -21.98 -16.15
C PRO A 165 -2.90 -22.97 -16.83
N ASP A 166 -3.00 -23.13 -18.14
CA ASP A 166 -2.24 -24.02 -19.01
C ASP A 166 -0.82 -23.53 -19.30
N LEU A 167 -0.52 -22.24 -19.08
CA LEU A 167 0.84 -21.73 -19.12
C LEU A 167 1.66 -22.06 -17.87
N PHE A 168 1.03 -22.61 -16.82
CA PHE A 168 1.72 -22.97 -15.59
C PHE A 168 2.42 -24.33 -15.74
N GLY A 169 3.72 -24.29 -15.95
CA GLY A 169 4.58 -25.45 -16.07
C GLY A 169 4.89 -26.16 -14.75
N PRO A 170 5.48 -27.37 -14.81
CA PRO A 170 5.79 -28.20 -13.65
C PRO A 170 6.87 -27.61 -12.73
N LYS A 171 7.58 -26.57 -13.17
CA LYS A 171 8.61 -25.87 -12.39
C LYS A 171 8.28 -24.39 -12.17
N ASP A 172 7.07 -23.98 -12.52
CA ASP A 172 6.65 -22.61 -12.36
C ASP A 172 6.03 -22.39 -10.98
N ILE A 173 6.26 -21.21 -10.43
CA ILE A 173 5.69 -20.72 -9.18
C ILE A 173 5.10 -19.34 -9.51
N TRP A 174 3.85 -19.09 -9.15
CA TRP A 174 3.23 -17.77 -9.32
C TRP A 174 2.93 -17.17 -7.95
N ILE A 175 3.39 -15.95 -7.71
CA ILE A 175 3.17 -15.23 -6.45
C ILE A 175 2.78 -13.79 -6.74
N ALA A 176 1.66 -13.35 -6.19
CA ALA A 176 1.32 -11.95 -6.04
C ALA A 176 1.28 -11.64 -4.54
N MET A 177 2.09 -10.68 -4.07
CA MET A 177 2.14 -10.33 -2.65
C MET A 177 2.42 -8.86 -2.39
N GLY A 178 1.96 -8.37 -1.24
CA GLY A 178 2.09 -6.97 -0.84
C GLY A 178 0.79 -6.45 -0.24
N ASP A 179 0.60 -5.14 -0.30
CA ASP A 179 -0.59 -4.48 0.22
C ASP A 179 -1.69 -4.42 -0.83
N PHE A 180 -2.72 -5.26 -0.66
CA PHE A 180 -3.86 -5.27 -1.56
C PHE A 180 -4.90 -4.22 -1.18
N ASN A 181 -4.76 -3.51 -0.05
CA ASN A 181 -5.74 -2.54 0.42
C ASN A 181 -7.17 -3.11 0.47
N VAL A 182 -7.31 -4.42 0.65
CA VAL A 182 -8.59 -5.15 0.60
C VAL A 182 -8.69 -5.99 1.85
N HIS A 183 -9.66 -5.62 2.70
CA HIS A 183 -9.98 -6.40 3.87
C HIS A 183 -10.74 -7.69 3.48
N ARG A 184 -10.59 -8.78 4.25
CA ARG A 184 -11.28 -10.05 3.99
C ARG A 184 -12.82 -9.95 3.91
N ASN A 185 -13.40 -8.96 4.59
CA ASN A 185 -14.85 -8.72 4.59
C ASN A 185 -15.29 -7.74 3.50
N ASP A 186 -14.34 -7.13 2.78
CA ASP A 186 -14.63 -6.29 1.62
C ASP A 186 -15.14 -7.16 0.47
N PRO A 187 -16.19 -6.75 -0.26
CA PRO A 187 -16.64 -7.42 -1.48
C PRO A 187 -15.51 -7.63 -2.51
N MET A 188 -14.51 -6.76 -2.53
CA MET A 188 -13.31 -6.90 -3.35
C MET A 188 -12.48 -8.14 -3.02
N PHE A 189 -12.53 -8.65 -1.79
CA PHE A 189 -11.83 -9.89 -1.45
C PHE A 189 -12.38 -11.09 -2.23
N GLY A 190 -13.70 -11.15 -2.41
CA GLY A 190 -14.35 -12.14 -3.27
C GLY A 190 -13.89 -12.04 -4.74
N GLN A 191 -13.60 -10.82 -5.22
CA GLN A 191 -13.02 -10.61 -6.56
C GLN A 191 -11.58 -11.10 -6.65
N ILE A 192 -10.75 -10.91 -5.61
CA ILE A 192 -9.40 -11.48 -5.54
C ILE A 192 -9.49 -13.01 -5.64
N GLN A 193 -10.29 -13.62 -4.77
CA GLN A 193 -10.48 -15.07 -4.72
C GLN A 193 -10.97 -15.63 -6.05
N LYS A 194 -11.95 -14.97 -6.67
CA LYS A 194 -12.50 -15.40 -7.95
C LYS A 194 -11.49 -15.21 -9.08
N ARG A 195 -11.01 -13.99 -9.32
CA ARG A 195 -10.16 -13.68 -10.48
C ARG A 195 -8.83 -14.43 -10.47
N LEU A 196 -8.18 -14.52 -9.31
CA LEU A 196 -6.94 -15.26 -9.20
C LEU A 196 -7.18 -16.77 -9.02
N GLY A 197 -8.34 -17.16 -8.47
CA GLY A 197 -8.78 -18.55 -8.43
C GLY A 197 -9.09 -19.14 -9.80
N ASP A 198 -9.66 -18.35 -10.71
CA ASP A 198 -9.94 -18.73 -12.11
C ASP A 198 -8.64 -19.14 -12.85
N ILE A 199 -7.48 -18.59 -12.45
CA ILE A 199 -6.15 -18.96 -12.96
C ILE A 199 -5.38 -19.95 -12.06
N GLY A 200 -6.07 -20.55 -11.08
CA GLY A 200 -5.53 -21.58 -10.19
C GLY A 200 -4.66 -21.06 -9.03
N MET A 201 -4.59 -19.76 -8.79
CA MET A 201 -3.92 -19.18 -7.63
C MET A 201 -4.85 -19.12 -6.41
N ARG A 202 -4.29 -19.16 -5.21
CA ARG A 202 -5.05 -19.16 -3.95
C ARG A 202 -4.53 -18.11 -2.99
N VAL A 203 -5.42 -17.46 -2.24
CA VAL A 203 -5.07 -16.48 -1.19
C VAL A 203 -4.57 -17.23 0.05
N GLU A 204 -3.35 -17.77 -0.02
CA GLU A 204 -2.77 -18.63 1.02
C GLU A 204 -2.62 -17.92 2.37
N SER A 205 -2.45 -16.59 2.35
CA SER A 205 -2.39 -15.79 3.58
C SER A 205 -3.68 -15.88 4.40
N ASP A 206 -4.86 -15.88 3.78
CA ASP A 206 -6.13 -16.04 4.52
C ASP A 206 -6.37 -17.49 4.91
N LEU A 207 -6.06 -18.44 4.02
CA LEU A 207 -6.25 -19.87 4.26
C LEU A 207 -5.42 -20.39 5.44
N GLN A 208 -4.20 -19.86 5.63
CA GLN A 208 -3.27 -20.37 6.64
C GLN A 208 -3.24 -19.57 7.94
N LEU A 209 -3.62 -18.29 7.94
CA LEU A 209 -3.62 -17.45 9.15
C LEU A 209 -4.98 -17.43 9.86
N GLY A 210 -6.07 -17.68 9.13
CA GLY A 210 -7.43 -17.64 9.69
C GLY A 210 -7.87 -16.25 10.13
N VAL A 211 -9.06 -16.15 10.74
CA VAL A 211 -9.67 -14.85 11.11
C VAL A 211 -8.92 -14.17 12.26
N GLU A 212 -8.43 -14.95 13.22
CA GLU A 212 -7.93 -14.42 14.49
C GLU A 212 -6.49 -13.88 14.41
N ASN A 213 -5.69 -14.34 13.43
CA ASN A 213 -4.29 -13.95 13.29
C ASN A 213 -4.01 -13.06 12.07
N ALA A 214 -5.04 -12.60 11.37
CA ALA A 214 -4.91 -11.90 10.09
C ALA A 214 -4.59 -10.39 10.21
N GLY A 215 -4.25 -9.88 11.39
CA GLY A 215 -4.11 -8.43 11.62
C GLY A 215 -2.86 -7.78 11.02
N SER A 216 -2.69 -7.72 9.71
CA SER A 216 -1.50 -7.06 9.10
C SER A 216 -1.46 -5.54 9.32
N VAL A 217 -2.64 -4.91 9.50
CA VAL A 217 -2.78 -3.49 9.80
C VAL A 217 -3.36 -3.28 11.19
N THR A 218 -2.48 -2.99 12.14
CA THR A 218 -2.86 -2.24 13.36
C THR A 218 -2.32 -0.82 13.21
N HIS A 219 -2.96 -0.04 12.33
CA HIS A 219 -2.61 1.35 12.11
C HIS A 219 -2.53 2.06 13.48
N PRO A 220 -1.44 2.74 13.85
CA PRO A 220 -1.27 3.27 15.21
C PRO A 220 -2.36 4.28 15.62
N TRP A 221 -3.10 4.83 14.66
CA TRP A 221 -4.27 5.67 14.92
C TRP A 221 -5.51 4.89 15.38
N THR A 222 -5.58 3.57 15.14
CA THR A 222 -6.60 2.70 15.75
C THR A 222 -6.19 2.30 17.17
N HIS A 223 -4.89 2.22 17.47
CA HIS A 223 -4.38 2.01 18.83
C HIS A 223 -4.68 3.17 19.80
N LEU A 224 -4.85 4.40 19.30
CA LEU A 224 -5.11 5.60 20.12
C LEU A 224 -6.59 5.92 20.38
N GLY A 225 -7.49 4.94 20.25
CA GLY A 225 -8.81 5.04 20.90
C GLY A 225 -10.01 5.39 20.03
N LYS A 226 -10.00 5.08 18.73
CA LYS A 226 -11.29 4.77 18.07
C LYS A 226 -11.68 3.34 18.43
N ALA A 227 -12.26 3.18 19.62
CA ALA A 227 -12.83 1.92 20.06
C ALA A 227 -13.75 1.35 18.96
N GLY A 228 -13.43 0.14 18.46
CA GLY A 228 -14.26 -0.57 17.48
C GLY A 228 -13.67 -0.78 16.08
N GLN A 229 -12.49 -0.25 15.74
CA GLN A 229 -11.80 -0.65 14.49
C GLN A 229 -10.92 -1.88 14.74
N SER A 230 -11.37 -3.05 14.29
CA SER A 230 -10.56 -4.27 14.25
C SER A 230 -9.32 -4.07 13.39
N SER A 231 -8.19 -4.69 13.76
CA SER A 231 -7.04 -4.76 12.84
C SER A 231 -7.48 -5.49 11.58
N ASN A 232 -7.06 -4.97 10.43
CA ASN A 232 -7.50 -5.48 9.14
C ASN A 232 -6.33 -6.15 8.44
N MET A 233 -6.57 -7.32 7.84
CA MET A 233 -5.64 -7.91 6.88
C MET A 233 -5.72 -7.14 5.57
N LEU A 234 -4.72 -6.31 5.27
CA LEU A 234 -4.61 -5.65 3.97
C LEU A 234 -3.48 -6.23 3.13
N ASP A 235 -2.49 -6.83 3.78
CA ASP A 235 -1.39 -7.51 3.12
C ASP A 235 -1.79 -8.95 2.82
N HIS A 236 -1.70 -9.34 1.55
CA HIS A 236 -2.04 -10.70 1.12
C HIS A 236 -0.90 -11.34 0.35
N ALA A 237 -0.88 -12.66 0.37
CA ALA A 237 -0.08 -13.49 -0.52
C ALA A 237 -1.00 -14.43 -1.28
N VAL A 238 -1.01 -14.29 -2.61
CA VAL A 238 -1.77 -15.13 -3.53
C VAL A 238 -0.78 -15.98 -4.30
N VAL A 239 -0.90 -17.30 -4.20
CA VAL A 239 0.16 -18.23 -4.59
C VAL A 239 -0.42 -19.37 -5.43
N ARG A 240 0.34 -19.81 -6.44
CA ARG A 240 0.21 -21.12 -7.09
C ARG A 240 1.59 -21.78 -7.12
N VAL A 241 1.67 -22.99 -6.59
CA VAL A 241 2.88 -23.82 -6.60
C VAL A 241 2.64 -25.09 -7.40
N PRO A 242 3.68 -25.66 -8.04
CA PRO A 242 3.56 -26.91 -8.78
C PRO A 242 3.50 -28.09 -7.82
N VAL A 243 3.11 -29.25 -8.38
CA VAL A 243 3.06 -30.51 -7.62
C VAL A 243 4.45 -30.82 -7.05
N GLY A 244 4.49 -31.24 -5.78
CA GLY A 244 5.73 -31.58 -5.07
C GLY A 244 6.36 -30.41 -4.31
N LEU A 245 5.86 -29.18 -4.49
CA LEU A 245 6.17 -28.04 -3.65
C LEU A 245 5.02 -27.73 -2.69
N GLU A 246 5.39 -27.15 -1.55
CA GLU A 246 4.47 -26.59 -0.57
C GLU A 246 4.73 -25.11 -0.36
N CYS A 247 3.69 -24.40 0.06
CA CYS A 247 3.75 -22.99 0.44
C CYS A 247 3.31 -22.83 1.90
N ARG A 248 4.11 -22.12 2.69
CA ARG A 248 3.78 -21.71 4.05
C ARG A 248 3.71 -20.19 4.13
N VAL A 249 2.65 -19.66 4.71
CA VAL A 249 2.51 -18.22 4.99
C VAL A 249 2.49 -17.98 6.49
N ASP A 250 3.40 -17.13 6.95
CA ASP A 250 3.46 -16.63 8.31
C ASP A 250 3.25 -15.12 8.35
N LEU A 251 2.73 -14.63 9.47
CA LEU A 251 2.68 -13.21 9.79
C LEU A 251 3.62 -12.97 10.97
N ALA A 252 4.51 -11.99 10.84
CA ALA A 252 5.54 -11.74 11.83
C ALA A 252 5.61 -10.25 12.20
N ALA A 253 5.92 -9.97 13.46
CA ALA A 253 6.15 -8.63 13.99
C ALA A 253 7.54 -8.47 14.63
N ASN A 254 8.33 -9.55 14.65
CA ASN A 254 9.64 -9.59 15.31
C ASN A 254 10.70 -10.17 14.37
N PRO A 255 11.78 -9.43 14.05
CA PRO A 255 12.10 -8.06 14.50
C PRO A 255 11.04 -7.02 14.10
N PRO A 256 10.82 -5.98 14.91
CA PRO A 256 9.83 -4.96 14.61
C PRO A 256 10.30 -4.05 13.47
N ILE A 257 9.33 -3.55 12.73
CA ILE A 257 9.52 -2.50 11.73
C ILE A 257 8.68 -1.29 12.10
N GLN A 258 9.26 -0.10 11.93
CA GLN A 258 8.51 1.13 12.06
C GLN A 258 7.71 1.36 10.77
N SER A 259 6.45 0.99 10.80
CA SER A 259 5.47 1.20 9.74
C SER A 259 4.10 1.31 10.40
N ASP A 260 3.13 1.88 9.71
CA ASP A 260 1.72 1.75 10.09
C ASP A 260 1.15 0.34 9.83
N HIS A 261 1.88 -0.48 9.07
CA HIS A 261 1.73 -1.94 9.01
C HIS A 261 2.68 -2.61 10.02
N LEU A 262 2.14 -2.93 11.21
CA LEU A 262 2.94 -3.44 12.33
C LEU A 262 3.49 -4.86 12.10
N GLN A 263 2.94 -5.59 11.13
CA GLN A 263 3.35 -6.95 10.80
C GLN A 263 3.71 -7.04 9.32
N TYR A 264 4.51 -8.04 8.98
CA TYR A 264 4.90 -8.34 7.60
C TYR A 264 4.65 -9.81 7.29
N LEU A 265 4.36 -10.06 6.02
CA LEU A 265 4.14 -11.40 5.50
C LEU A 265 5.48 -12.09 5.24
N VAL A 266 5.56 -13.36 5.63
CA VAL A 266 6.65 -14.26 5.26
C VAL A 266 6.05 -15.41 4.47
N VAL A 267 6.47 -15.57 3.22
CA VAL A 267 6.01 -16.66 2.34
C VAL A 267 7.20 -17.58 2.08
N THR A 268 7.12 -18.84 2.47
CA THR A 268 8.17 -19.83 2.22
C THR A 268 7.67 -20.88 1.24
N VAL A 269 8.42 -21.11 0.16
CA VAL A 269 8.16 -22.11 -0.86
C VAL A 269 9.33 -23.08 -0.95
N GLY A 270 9.05 -24.37 -0.88
CA GLY A 270 10.06 -25.44 -0.92
C GLY A 270 9.42 -26.81 -1.10
N ALA A 271 10.23 -27.86 -1.12
CA ALA A 271 9.71 -29.22 -1.27
C ALA A 271 8.84 -29.60 -0.05
N THR A 272 7.84 -30.46 -0.26
CA THR A 272 6.88 -30.88 0.77
C THR A 272 7.53 -31.41 2.05
N LYS A 273 8.68 -32.08 1.94
CA LYS A 273 9.44 -32.60 3.09
C LYS A 273 10.15 -31.51 3.90
N ASP A 274 10.42 -30.36 3.29
CA ASP A 274 11.28 -29.31 3.81
C ASP A 274 10.47 -28.10 4.33
N VAL A 275 9.26 -27.93 3.82
CA VAL A 275 8.30 -26.90 4.24
C VAL A 275 7.08 -27.58 4.84
N THR A 276 6.92 -27.48 6.16
CA THR A 276 5.68 -27.90 6.82
C THR A 276 4.61 -26.83 6.59
N PRO A 277 3.58 -27.07 5.75
CA PRO A 277 2.51 -26.11 5.58
C PRO A 277 1.77 -25.91 6.90
N ARG A 278 1.25 -24.71 7.13
CA ARG A 278 0.31 -24.53 8.23
C ARG A 278 -0.97 -25.30 7.92
N SER A 279 -1.56 -25.91 8.95
CA SER A 279 -2.93 -26.41 8.86
C SER A 279 -3.81 -25.27 8.35
N ARG A 280 -4.46 -25.49 7.21
CA ARG A 280 -5.40 -24.49 6.70
C ARG A 280 -6.50 -24.33 7.74
N CYS A 281 -6.75 -23.10 8.14
CA CYS A 281 -7.95 -22.80 8.90
C CYS A 281 -9.12 -23.17 7.99
N ASN A 282 -10.11 -23.89 8.52
CA ASN A 282 -11.40 -24.09 7.84
C ASN A 282 -12.17 -22.76 7.83
N VAL A 283 -11.56 -21.69 7.30
CA VAL A 283 -12.24 -20.45 6.95
C VAL A 283 -12.94 -20.69 5.62
N TRP A 284 -14.01 -21.47 5.75
CA TRP A 284 -15.20 -21.50 4.90
C TRP A 284 -15.11 -20.67 3.63
N HIS A 285 -15.08 -21.37 2.50
CA HIS A 285 -15.86 -20.96 1.34
C HIS A 285 -17.22 -20.47 1.86
N ARG A 286 -17.50 -19.17 1.77
CA ARG A 286 -18.81 -18.66 2.21
C ARG A 286 -19.86 -19.38 1.34
N PRO A 287 -20.70 -20.27 1.92
CA PRO A 287 -21.60 -21.12 1.13
C PRO A 287 -22.62 -20.29 0.35
N TYR A 288 -22.86 -19.07 0.79
CA TYR A 288 -23.62 -18.05 0.08
C TYR A 288 -22.63 -17.01 -0.43
N SER A 289 -21.99 -17.26 -1.58
CA SER A 289 -21.22 -16.25 -2.29
C SER A 289 -21.75 -16.07 -3.69
N CYS A 290 -21.74 -14.84 -4.18
CA CYS A 290 -22.14 -14.58 -5.56
C CYS A 290 -21.19 -15.31 -6.50
N VAL A 291 -21.73 -16.19 -7.34
CA VAL A 291 -20.94 -16.92 -8.35
C VAL A 291 -20.20 -15.99 -9.33
N LYS A 292 -20.68 -14.76 -9.54
CA LYS A 292 -20.04 -13.77 -10.41
C LYS A 292 -18.97 -12.93 -9.70
N CYS A 293 -19.12 -12.62 -8.41
CA CYS A 293 -18.28 -11.66 -7.69
C CYS A 293 -17.53 -12.19 -6.46
N GLY A 294 -17.81 -13.42 -6.03
CA GLY A 294 -17.27 -14.01 -4.80
C GLY A 294 -17.74 -13.33 -3.52
N ARG A 295 -18.55 -12.26 -3.58
CA ARG A 295 -19.07 -11.57 -2.41
C ARG A 295 -19.92 -12.54 -1.60
N GLY A 296 -19.49 -12.86 -0.39
CA GLY A 296 -20.27 -13.73 0.48
C GLY A 296 -21.26 -12.97 1.36
N PHE A 297 -22.43 -13.54 1.56
CA PHE A 297 -23.56 -12.98 2.28
C PHE A 297 -23.83 -13.79 3.56
N GLU A 298 -24.46 -13.16 4.56
CA GLU A 298 -24.97 -13.86 5.73
C GLU A 298 -26.15 -14.75 5.35
N LYS A 299 -26.33 -15.86 6.09
CA LYS A 299 -27.24 -16.99 5.80
C LYS A 299 -28.71 -16.62 5.53
N ASN A 300 -29.12 -15.37 5.72
CA ASN A 300 -30.51 -14.91 5.62
C ASN A 300 -30.73 -13.70 4.69
N VAL A 301 -29.73 -13.25 3.92
CA VAL A 301 -29.91 -12.19 2.93
C VAL A 301 -30.06 -12.83 1.56
N SER A 302 -31.30 -13.16 1.18
CA SER A 302 -31.62 -13.62 -0.17
C SER A 302 -31.45 -12.47 -1.15
N HIS A 303 -30.22 -12.27 -1.66
CA HIS A 303 -30.06 -11.55 -2.91
C HIS A 303 -30.60 -12.45 -4.01
N THR A 304 -31.88 -12.27 -4.36
CA THR A 304 -32.36 -12.68 -5.69
C THR A 304 -31.37 -12.16 -6.71
N SER A 305 -30.98 -13.04 -7.62
CA SER A 305 -29.86 -13.02 -8.59
C SER A 305 -29.63 -11.76 -9.45
N GLY A 306 -30.30 -10.64 -9.20
CA GLY A 306 -30.25 -9.43 -10.04
C GLY A 306 -29.48 -8.22 -9.52
N ASN A 307 -28.92 -8.24 -8.29
CA ASN A 307 -28.31 -7.04 -7.68
C ASN A 307 -26.95 -7.30 -6.97
N CYS A 308 -26.07 -8.20 -7.46
CA CYS A 308 -24.65 -8.05 -7.01
C CYS A 308 -24.11 -6.80 -7.72
N PRO A 309 -23.45 -5.87 -7.01
CA PRO A 309 -22.80 -4.72 -7.65
C PRO A 309 -21.80 -5.08 -8.76
N CYS A 310 -21.44 -6.36 -8.89
CA CYS A 310 -20.59 -6.83 -9.97
C CYS A 310 -21.26 -6.97 -11.33
N ASP A 311 -22.59 -7.03 -11.38
CA ASP A 311 -23.31 -7.25 -12.63
C ASP A 311 -23.10 -6.09 -13.61
N ASN A 312 -22.72 -4.91 -13.10
CA ASN A 312 -22.45 -3.69 -13.89
C ASN A 312 -20.98 -3.27 -13.94
N ILE A 313 -20.01 -4.15 -13.65
CA ILE A 313 -18.58 -3.76 -13.73
C ILE A 313 -18.18 -3.27 -15.13
N PRO A 314 -18.54 -3.94 -16.25
CA PRO A 314 -18.20 -3.45 -17.58
C PRO A 314 -18.81 -2.07 -17.87
N GLU A 315 -20.06 -1.85 -17.47
CA GLU A 315 -20.75 -0.58 -17.63
C GLU A 315 -20.15 0.52 -16.74
N LEU A 316 -19.74 0.19 -15.51
CA LEU A 316 -19.05 1.11 -14.61
C LEU A 316 -17.66 1.47 -15.12
N VAL A 317 -16.88 0.51 -15.61
CA VAL A 317 -15.58 0.77 -16.23
C VAL A 317 -15.76 1.64 -17.48
N ALA A 318 -16.76 1.36 -18.31
CA ALA A 318 -17.11 2.20 -19.46
C ALA A 318 -17.53 3.61 -19.04
N THR A 319 -18.30 3.74 -17.96
CA THR A 319 -18.74 5.04 -17.40
C THR A 319 -17.56 5.83 -16.83
N ILE A 320 -16.65 5.18 -16.10
CA ILE A 320 -15.45 5.85 -15.59
C ILE A 320 -14.57 6.31 -16.75
N ARG A 321 -14.36 5.45 -17.77
CA ARG A 321 -13.61 5.82 -18.98
C ARG A 321 -14.25 7.00 -19.71
N SER A 322 -15.58 7.05 -19.83
CA SER A 322 -16.27 8.16 -20.48
C SER A 322 -16.19 9.45 -19.66
N VAL A 323 -16.36 9.38 -18.33
CA VAL A 323 -16.24 10.56 -17.44
C VAL A 323 -14.81 11.09 -17.43
N THR A 324 -13.78 10.24 -17.33
CA THR A 324 -12.37 10.67 -17.38
C THR A 324 -12.04 11.28 -18.75
N ALA A 325 -12.54 10.71 -19.85
CA ALA A 325 -12.35 11.26 -21.20
C ALA A 325 -12.98 12.66 -21.36
N VAL A 326 -14.14 12.90 -20.75
CA VAL A 326 -14.80 14.22 -20.73
C VAL A 326 -14.01 15.22 -19.88
N GLN A 327 -13.54 14.82 -18.70
CA GLN A 327 -12.71 15.68 -17.83
C GLN A 327 -11.39 16.12 -18.50
N HIS A 328 -10.81 15.28 -19.35
CA HIS A 328 -9.63 15.66 -20.13
C HIS A 328 -9.94 16.57 -21.34
N ARG A 329 -11.17 16.59 -21.84
CA ARG A 329 -11.58 17.50 -22.93
C ARG A 329 -11.95 18.90 -22.43
N ASP A 330 -12.61 18.99 -21.28
CA ASP A 330 -13.20 20.25 -20.81
C ASP A 330 -12.43 20.93 -19.67
N GLY A 331 -11.39 20.28 -19.12
CA GLY A 331 -10.48 20.89 -18.15
C GLY A 331 -9.53 21.91 -18.82
N PRO A 332 -9.33 23.12 -18.27
CA PRO A 332 -8.31 24.03 -18.80
C PRO A 332 -6.95 23.34 -18.74
N SER A 333 -6.35 23.10 -19.91
CA SER A 333 -5.02 22.51 -20.05
C SER A 333 -4.03 23.15 -19.08
N MET A 334 -3.68 22.41 -18.02
CA MET A 334 -2.64 22.78 -17.06
C MET A 334 -1.24 22.85 -17.72
N SER A 335 -1.10 22.46 -18.99
CA SER A 335 0.15 22.61 -19.74
C SER A 335 0.51 24.08 -20.01
N LYS A 336 -0.48 24.98 -20.10
CA LYS A 336 -0.23 26.41 -20.30
C LYS A 336 0.47 27.07 -19.11
N TYR A 337 0.27 26.58 -17.89
CA TYR A 337 0.92 27.11 -16.68
C TYR A 337 2.34 26.54 -16.46
N ALA A 338 2.60 25.30 -16.90
CA ALA A 338 3.92 24.69 -16.78
C ALA A 338 4.95 25.31 -17.75
N VAL A 339 4.54 25.66 -18.98
CA VAL A 339 5.42 26.27 -20.00
C VAL A 339 5.79 27.71 -19.64
N ALA A 340 4.90 28.49 -19.02
CA ALA A 340 5.18 29.87 -18.62
C ALA A 340 6.33 29.99 -17.60
N SER A 341 6.48 29.02 -16.69
CA SER A 341 7.55 29.04 -15.69
C SER A 341 8.94 28.66 -16.23
N ARG A 342 9.00 27.80 -17.26
CA ARG A 342 10.27 27.39 -17.91
C ARG A 342 10.78 28.47 -18.86
N ASN A 343 9.90 29.15 -19.59
CA ASN A 343 10.29 30.22 -20.51
C ASN A 343 10.81 31.48 -19.79
N GLY A 344 10.36 31.75 -18.56
CA GLY A 344 10.84 32.88 -17.76
C GLY A 344 12.31 32.78 -17.33
N ARG A 345 12.85 31.56 -17.15
CA ARG A 345 14.27 31.35 -16.83
C ARG A 345 15.16 31.35 -18.08
N ALA A 346 14.69 30.76 -19.18
CA ALA A 346 15.40 30.79 -20.45
C ALA A 346 15.52 32.23 -21.01
N ALA A 347 14.45 33.03 -20.95
CA ALA A 347 14.46 34.42 -21.40
C ALA A 347 15.37 35.34 -20.57
N LYS A 348 15.53 35.07 -19.26
CA LYS A 348 16.50 35.79 -18.41
C LYS A 348 17.96 35.45 -18.74
N SER A 349 18.23 34.18 -19.04
CA SER A 349 19.57 33.71 -19.42
C SER A 349 20.02 34.30 -20.76
N VAL A 350 19.14 34.33 -21.76
CA VAL A 350 19.47 34.84 -23.11
C VAL A 350 19.72 36.35 -23.11
N ARG A 351 18.94 37.14 -22.35
CA ARG A 351 19.15 38.60 -22.24
C ARG A 351 20.46 38.95 -21.51
N ALA A 352 20.84 38.17 -20.49
CA ALA A 352 22.10 38.35 -19.79
C ALA A 352 23.32 38.05 -20.70
N SER A 353 23.24 36.99 -21.53
CA SER A 353 24.29 36.69 -22.50
C SER A 353 24.38 37.70 -23.65
N GLN A 354 23.32 38.48 -23.89
CA GLN A 354 23.26 39.51 -24.93
C GLN A 354 23.55 40.94 -24.40
N GLY A 355 23.94 41.09 -23.13
CA GLY A 355 24.26 42.40 -22.54
C GLY A 355 23.06 43.36 -22.44
N LEU A 356 21.82 42.86 -22.56
CA LEU A 356 20.64 43.69 -22.55
C LEU A 356 20.24 44.07 -21.11
N PRO A 357 19.87 45.34 -20.84
CA PRO A 357 19.49 45.78 -19.50
C PRO A 357 18.24 45.03 -19.01
N PRO A 358 18.12 44.76 -17.69
CA PRO A 358 16.98 44.07 -17.11
C PRO A 358 15.68 44.80 -17.45
N LEU A 359 14.62 44.06 -17.80
CA LEU A 359 13.30 44.67 -18.02
C LEU A 359 12.86 45.40 -16.75
N PRO A 360 12.26 46.60 -16.88
CA PRO A 360 11.69 47.30 -15.74
C PRO A 360 10.64 46.41 -15.07
N SER A 361 10.64 46.39 -13.74
CA SER A 361 9.70 45.63 -12.92
C SER A 361 8.30 46.21 -13.08
N GLY A 362 7.59 45.77 -14.12
CA GLY A 362 6.18 46.04 -14.30
C GLY A 362 5.40 45.56 -13.07
N ARG A 363 4.78 46.49 -12.37
CA ARG A 363 3.85 46.22 -11.27
C ARG A 363 2.75 45.30 -11.81
N GLN A 364 2.70 44.05 -11.34
CA GLN A 364 1.59 43.17 -11.69
C GLN A 364 0.27 43.81 -11.22
N PRO A 365 -0.80 43.76 -12.04
CA PRO A 365 -2.12 44.16 -11.59
C PRO A 365 -2.51 43.26 -10.41
N LYS A 366 -2.92 43.87 -9.29
CA LYS A 366 -3.53 43.16 -8.16
C LYS A 366 -4.86 42.57 -8.64
N GLY A 367 -4.82 41.33 -9.12
CA GLY A 367 -6.01 40.52 -9.30
C GLY A 367 -6.43 39.98 -7.93
N ASP A 368 -7.56 40.47 -7.41
CA ASP A 368 -8.19 39.94 -6.21
C ASP A 368 -8.77 38.55 -6.50
N SER A 369 -7.96 37.51 -6.33
CA SER A 369 -8.43 36.14 -6.20
C SER A 369 -8.21 35.66 -4.76
N PRO A 370 -9.28 35.37 -4.00
CA PRO A 370 -9.14 34.94 -2.62
C PRO A 370 -8.48 33.55 -2.59
N THR A 371 -7.27 33.47 -2.04
CA THR A 371 -6.65 32.20 -1.67
C THR A 371 -7.54 31.47 -0.65
N GLY A 372 -7.58 30.14 -0.65
CA GLY A 372 -8.45 29.34 0.24
C GLY A 372 -8.29 29.64 1.74
N THR A 373 -7.15 30.21 2.16
CA THR A 373 -6.90 30.72 3.51
C THR A 373 -7.73 31.95 3.87
N SER A 374 -8.07 32.81 2.89
CA SER A 374 -8.92 33.99 3.09
C SER A 374 -10.40 33.63 3.22
N ILE A 375 -10.87 32.65 2.44
CA ILE A 375 -12.22 32.07 2.54
C ILE A 375 -12.41 31.44 3.92
N ARG A 376 -11.47 30.59 4.36
CA ARG A 376 -11.51 29.94 5.67
C ARG A 376 -11.52 30.95 6.83
N ARG A 377 -10.78 32.06 6.73
CA ARG A 377 -10.82 33.14 7.75
C ARG A 377 -12.16 33.88 7.76
N ARG A 378 -12.77 34.11 6.59
CA ARG A 378 -14.09 34.74 6.49
C ARG A 378 -15.19 33.86 7.09
N GLU A 379 -15.14 32.56 6.84
CA GLU A 379 -16.09 31.60 7.41
C GLU A 379 -15.93 31.44 8.92
N LEU A 380 -14.70 31.38 9.44
CA LEU A 380 -14.45 31.34 10.89
C LEU A 380 -14.96 32.60 11.60
N ARG A 381 -14.82 33.78 10.97
CA ARG A 381 -15.38 35.04 11.50
C ARG A 381 -16.90 35.04 11.47
N LYS A 382 -17.52 34.52 10.40
CA LYS A 382 -18.98 34.40 10.29
C LYS A 382 -19.53 33.44 11.35
N ALA A 383 -18.90 32.29 11.54
CA ALA A 383 -19.27 31.33 12.58
C ALA A 383 -19.12 31.89 14.02
N ALA A 384 -18.06 32.65 14.28
CA ALA A 384 -17.88 33.33 15.56
C ALA A 384 -18.95 34.41 15.81
N SER A 385 -19.31 35.18 14.78
CA SER A 385 -20.37 36.19 14.86
C SER A 385 -21.75 35.58 15.11
N VAL A 386 -22.09 34.46 14.44
CA VAL A 386 -23.35 33.74 14.66
C VAL A 386 -23.44 33.18 16.09
N ARG A 387 -22.36 32.61 16.63
CA ARG A 387 -22.33 32.14 18.03
C ARG A 387 -22.50 33.27 19.04
N ALA A 388 -21.85 34.41 18.81
CA ALA A 388 -21.98 35.58 19.67
C ALA A 388 -23.42 36.11 19.68
N ALA A 389 -24.07 36.18 18.51
CA ALA A 389 -25.47 36.58 18.40
C ALA A 389 -26.43 35.61 19.10
N ALA A 390 -26.06 34.33 19.22
CA ALA A 390 -26.81 33.30 19.92
C ALA A 390 -26.50 33.21 21.44
N GLY A 391 -25.72 34.14 22.01
CA GLY A 391 -25.33 34.12 23.43
C GLY A 391 -24.43 32.94 23.82
N LEU A 392 -23.84 32.24 22.84
CA LEU A 392 -22.99 31.07 23.10
C LEU A 392 -21.57 31.50 23.44
N PRO A 393 -20.91 30.87 24.44
CA PRO A 393 -19.54 31.20 24.78
C PRO A 393 -18.59 30.93 23.61
N PRO A 394 -17.49 31.70 23.47
CA PRO A 394 -16.50 31.48 22.43
C PRO A 394 -15.91 30.08 22.55
N GLN A 395 -15.68 29.42 21.42
CA GLN A 395 -15.03 28.10 21.44
C GLN A 395 -13.62 28.25 22.04
N PRO A 396 -13.24 27.43 23.04
CA PRO A 396 -11.91 27.51 23.62
C PRO A 396 -10.87 27.25 22.52
N ARG A 397 -9.93 28.18 22.36
CA ARG A 397 -8.76 27.96 21.51
C ARG A 397 -8.01 26.77 22.10
N GLY A 398 -7.79 25.72 21.31
CA GLY A 398 -7.25 24.44 21.75
C GLY A 398 -6.01 24.58 22.63
N GLY A 399 -6.22 24.56 23.94
CA GLY A 399 -5.24 24.24 24.97
C GLY A 399 -5.50 22.82 25.40
N GLY A 400 -4.47 21.97 25.36
CA GLY A 400 -4.58 20.55 25.66
C GLY A 400 -5.24 20.29 27.01
N TYR A 401 -6.30 19.49 26.99
CA TYR A 401 -6.81 18.84 28.19
C TYR A 401 -5.71 17.93 28.76
N ARG A 402 -5.01 18.38 29.80
CA ARG A 402 -4.36 17.46 30.75
C ARG A 402 -5.46 16.84 31.59
N SER A 403 -5.97 15.70 31.14
CA SER A 403 -6.69 14.79 32.02
C SER A 403 -5.69 14.17 33.02
N VAL A 404 -6.07 14.14 34.29
CA VAL A 404 -5.32 13.56 35.42
C VAL A 404 -5.34 12.01 35.39
N LEU A 405 -5.73 11.41 34.27
CA LEU A 405 -5.73 9.95 34.06
C LEU A 405 -5.02 9.61 32.75
N SER A 406 -3.70 9.78 32.72
CA SER A 406 -2.84 9.10 31.74
C SER A 406 -1.44 8.87 32.32
N MET A 407 -1.30 7.83 33.14
CA MET A 407 0.03 7.28 33.38
C MET A 407 0.48 6.58 32.09
N THR A 408 1.60 7.03 31.54
CA THR A 408 2.21 6.39 30.37
C THR A 408 2.65 4.95 30.72
N PRO A 409 2.68 4.00 29.75
CA PRO A 409 3.09 2.61 29.99
C PRO A 409 4.47 2.48 30.67
N ARG A 410 5.36 3.46 30.44
CA ARG A 410 6.68 3.53 31.07
C ARG A 410 6.62 3.78 32.58
N ALA A 411 5.57 4.44 33.07
CA ALA A 411 5.36 4.69 34.50
C ALA A 411 4.69 3.51 35.21
N ILE A 412 3.84 2.75 34.50
CA ILE A 412 3.23 1.50 35.01
C ILE A 412 4.32 0.44 35.17
N TYR A 413 5.18 0.25 34.16
CA TYR A 413 6.27 -0.73 34.20
C TYR A 413 7.28 -0.44 35.32
N LYS A 414 7.55 0.84 35.61
CA LYS A 414 8.46 1.26 36.69
C LYS A 414 7.86 1.09 38.09
N ARG A 415 6.53 1.08 38.19
CA ARG A 415 5.81 0.89 39.46
C ARG A 415 5.66 -0.60 39.79
N GLU A 416 5.39 -1.42 38.78
CA GLU A 416 5.34 -2.89 38.93
C GLU A 416 6.72 -3.50 39.19
N SER A 417 7.79 -2.98 38.57
CA SER A 417 9.15 -3.45 38.85
C SER A 417 9.61 -3.11 40.27
N ARG A 418 9.24 -1.94 40.80
CA ARG A 418 9.49 -1.55 42.19
C ARG A 418 8.67 -2.36 43.20
N ALA A 419 7.42 -2.67 42.87
CA ALA A 419 6.57 -3.52 43.72
C ALA A 419 7.06 -4.98 43.78
N LYS A 420 7.59 -5.52 42.67
CA LYS A 420 8.23 -6.84 42.64
C LYS A 420 9.55 -6.87 43.41
N ALA A 421 10.39 -5.85 43.27
CA ALA A 421 11.64 -5.73 44.04
C ALA A 421 11.39 -5.62 45.56
N ALA A 422 10.36 -4.87 45.97
CA ALA A 422 9.99 -4.74 47.38
C ALA A 422 9.39 -6.03 48.00
N LYS A 423 8.82 -6.91 47.18
CA LYS A 423 8.35 -8.25 47.60
C LYS A 423 9.44 -9.30 47.68
N GLN A 424 10.59 -9.08 47.02
CA GLN A 424 11.75 -9.97 47.07
C GLN A 424 12.76 -9.57 48.16
N ALA A 425 12.62 -8.36 48.72
CA ALA A 425 13.45 -7.84 49.81
C ALA A 425 12.81 -8.03 51.20
N LYS A 426 11.66 -8.71 51.28
CA LYS A 426 11.04 -9.25 52.50
C LYS A 426 11.06 -10.76 52.39
#